data_AF-A0A3R7CAQ3-F1
#
_entry.id   AF-A0A3R7CAQ3-F1
#
_cell.length_a   1.000
_cell.length_b   1.000
_cell.length_c   1.000
_cell.angle_alpha   90.00
_cell.angle_beta   90.00
_cell.angle_gamma   90.00
#
_symmetry.space_group_name_H-M   'P 1'
#
loop_
_entity.id
_entity.type
_entity.pdbx_description
1 polymer ?
#
loop_
_entity_poly.entity_id
_entity_poly.type
_entity_poly.pdbx_seq_one_letter_code
_entity_poly.pdbx_strand_id
1 'polypeptide(L)'
;MAPAFDLFRKVPEDLQTTSVSSGIFTLLTIVVMTYLIVAEYIGYAYSSSNFVSSVVLDSHQEDLLRINFNVSIPAIPCRHLSIDLSDHLGLQFTNITRHIRRISLVQTPDGTLARHKEVFMAEAVAAWGNVGHDLHAGETITPLLDTTTFDEYMTKYDLVLVNYYAPWCPYSQALLPVWEATALQLQDHPEYAERVTMAR
;
A
#
# COMPACT_ATOMS: atom_id res chain seq x y z
N MET A 1 19.26 -29.97 62.10
CA MET A 1 19.66 -30.86 60.98
C MET A 1 18.76 -30.51 59.81
N ALA A 2 19.21 -29.63 58.92
CA ALA A 2 18.47 -29.19 57.73
C ALA A 2 19.08 -29.86 56.48
N PRO A 3 18.27 -30.29 55.50
CA PRO A 3 18.74 -31.06 54.37
C PRO A 3 19.55 -30.18 53.42
N ALA A 4 20.80 -30.57 53.18
CA ALA A 4 21.67 -29.93 52.20
C ALA A 4 21.34 -30.49 50.80
N PHE A 5 20.62 -29.70 49.99
CA PHE A 5 20.63 -29.85 48.54
C PHE A 5 21.88 -29.14 48.01
N ASP A 6 23.02 -29.84 48.07
CA ASP A 6 24.26 -29.37 47.47
C ASP A 6 24.64 -30.35 46.35
N LEU A 7 24.30 -29.99 45.10
CA LEU A 7 24.43 -30.83 43.91
C LEU A 7 25.88 -30.87 43.37
N PHE A 8 26.84 -30.24 44.06
CA PHE A 8 28.22 -30.10 43.59
C PHE A 8 29.24 -30.51 44.66
N ARG A 9 30.33 -31.14 44.20
CA ARG A 9 31.48 -31.51 45.04
C ARG A 9 32.17 -30.23 45.50
N LYS A 10 32.16 -29.94 46.81
CA LYS A 10 32.90 -28.82 47.39
C LYS A 10 34.39 -28.93 47.06
N VAL A 11 34.94 -27.85 46.55
CA VAL A 11 36.39 -27.66 46.35
C VAL A 11 37.03 -27.63 47.74
N PRO A 12 38.16 -28.32 47.98
CA PRO A 12 38.82 -28.30 49.28
C PRO A 12 39.19 -26.86 49.68
N GLU A 13 39.01 -26.52 50.96
CA GLU A 13 39.15 -25.16 51.50
C GLU A 13 40.52 -24.53 51.21
N ASP A 14 41.56 -25.34 51.00
CA ASP A 14 42.93 -24.90 50.69
C ASP A 14 43.08 -24.21 49.32
N LEU A 15 42.10 -24.37 48.42
CA LEU A 15 42.06 -23.71 47.11
C LEU A 15 41.09 -22.52 47.08
N GLN A 16 40.34 -22.25 48.15
CA GLN A 16 39.44 -21.11 48.27
C GLN A 16 40.06 -20.00 49.10
N THR A 17 40.58 -18.96 48.43
CA THR A 17 40.99 -17.75 49.12
C THR A 17 39.78 -16.84 49.33
N THR A 18 39.28 -16.80 50.56
CA THR A 18 38.19 -15.88 50.92
C THR A 18 38.76 -14.47 51.05
N SER A 19 38.70 -13.68 49.99
CA SER A 19 39.11 -12.28 50.03
C SER A 19 37.97 -11.39 50.48
N VAL A 20 38.07 -10.83 51.67
CA VAL A 20 37.07 -9.90 52.24
C VAL A 20 36.85 -8.68 51.34
N SER A 21 37.89 -8.26 50.60
CA SER A 21 37.81 -7.11 49.69
C SER A 21 36.84 -7.33 48.53
N SER A 22 36.83 -8.51 47.90
CA SER A 22 35.95 -8.80 46.75
C SER A 22 34.48 -8.94 47.17
N GLY A 23 34.22 -9.40 48.40
CA GLY A 23 32.88 -9.41 49.00
C GLY A 23 32.29 -8.00 49.19
N ILE A 24 33.12 -7.03 49.59
CA ILE A 24 32.69 -5.63 49.74
C ILE A 24 32.40 -5.01 48.37
N PHE A 25 33.25 -5.28 47.37
CA PHE A 25 33.01 -4.78 46.00
C PHE A 25 31.73 -5.34 45.39
N THR A 26 31.40 -6.62 45.60
CA THR A 26 30.15 -7.22 45.10
C THR A 26 28.91 -6.68 45.81
N LEU A 27 28.97 -6.43 47.12
CA LEU A 27 27.88 -5.76 47.84
C LEU A 27 27.65 -4.34 47.31
N LEU A 28 28.72 -3.60 47.07
CA LEU A 28 28.64 -2.23 46.56
C LEU A 28 28.01 -2.18 45.15
N THR A 29 28.39 -3.10 44.25
CA THR A 29 27.82 -3.13 42.89
C THR A 29 26.34 -3.52 42.89
N ILE A 30 25.92 -4.45 43.77
CA ILE A 30 24.51 -4.82 43.93
C ILE A 30 23.68 -3.63 44.43
N VAL A 31 24.20 -2.86 45.39
CA VAL A 31 23.51 -1.65 45.90
C VAL A 31 23.37 -0.61 44.78
N VAL A 32 24.41 -0.39 43.98
CA VAL A 32 24.35 0.56 42.86
C VAL A 32 23.37 0.10 41.78
N MET A 33 23.39 -1.17 41.40
CA MET A 33 22.48 -1.71 40.38
C MET A 33 21.02 -1.68 40.83
N THR A 34 20.74 -2.04 42.09
CA THR A 34 19.38 -1.95 42.64
C THR A 34 18.89 -0.51 42.72
N TYR A 35 19.75 0.43 43.09
CA TYR A 35 19.43 1.86 43.07
C TYR A 35 19.06 2.35 41.66
N LEU A 36 19.85 2.01 40.64
CA LEU A 36 19.60 2.40 39.25
C LEU A 36 18.27 1.82 38.72
N ILE A 37 17.99 0.55 39.00
CA ILE A 37 16.74 -0.10 38.60
C ILE A 37 15.53 0.60 39.22
N VAL A 38 15.60 0.94 40.51
CA VAL A 38 14.50 1.64 41.20
C VAL A 38 14.32 3.06 40.64
N ALA A 39 15.41 3.78 40.36
CA ALA A 39 15.35 5.12 39.79
C ALA A 39 14.69 5.13 38.40
N GLU A 40 15.09 4.20 37.53
CA GLU A 40 14.51 4.05 36.19
C GLU A 40 13.04 3.64 36.24
N TYR A 41 12.70 2.68 37.11
CA TYR A 41 11.31 2.25 37.30
C TYR A 41 10.42 3.41 37.75
N ILE A 42 10.90 4.21 38.71
CA ILE A 42 10.18 5.40 39.19
C ILE A 42 10.03 6.43 38.06
N GLY A 43 11.08 6.67 37.27
CA GLY A 43 11.05 7.55 36.10
C GLY A 43 10.01 7.11 35.07
N TYR A 44 9.96 5.82 34.74
CA TYR A 44 8.97 5.26 33.84
C TYR A 44 7.54 5.38 34.39
N ALA A 45 7.34 5.03 35.67
CA ALA A 45 6.04 5.09 36.32
C ALA A 45 5.47 6.52 36.33
N TYR A 46 6.29 7.54 36.62
CA TYR A 46 5.86 8.94 36.58
C TYR A 46 5.77 9.52 35.16
N SER A 47 6.54 9.01 34.20
CA SER A 47 6.50 9.47 32.79
C SER A 47 5.28 8.94 32.03
N SER A 48 4.85 7.70 32.32
CA SER A 48 3.71 7.05 31.64
C SER A 48 2.34 7.70 31.89
N SER A 49 2.23 8.65 32.83
CA SER A 49 0.96 9.31 33.18
C SER A 49 0.57 10.49 32.28
N ASN A 50 1.41 10.89 31.31
CA ASN A 50 1.14 12.04 30.44
C ASN A 50 1.02 11.62 28.97
N PHE A 51 0.05 10.76 28.63
CA PHE A 51 -0.43 10.65 27.26
C PHE A 51 -1.25 11.90 26.91
N VAL A 52 -0.58 12.94 26.41
CA VAL A 52 -1.24 14.13 25.87
C VAL A 52 -1.73 13.79 24.46
N SER A 53 -2.99 13.39 24.35
CA SER A 53 -3.67 13.29 23.06
C SER A 53 -4.01 14.70 22.58
N SER A 54 -3.07 15.39 21.93
CA SER A 54 -3.39 16.66 21.29
C SER A 54 -4.11 16.40 19.97
N VAL A 55 -5.38 16.78 19.90
CA VAL A 55 -6.12 16.89 18.65
C VAL A 55 -5.55 18.10 17.92
N VAL A 56 -4.65 17.85 16.98
CA VAL A 56 -4.12 18.88 16.10
C VAL A 56 -5.14 19.09 15.00
N LEU A 57 -5.49 20.35 14.75
CA LEU A 57 -6.27 20.71 13.57
C LEU A 57 -5.37 20.46 12.36
N ASP A 58 -5.70 19.44 11.58
CA ASP A 58 -4.96 19.12 10.37
C ASP A 58 -5.08 20.30 9.42
N SER A 59 -4.00 21.08 9.29
CA SER A 59 -3.95 22.23 8.38
C SER A 59 -3.58 21.79 6.95
N HIS A 60 -3.45 20.49 6.73
CA HIS A 60 -3.34 19.90 5.41
C HIS A 60 -4.75 19.48 4.98
N GLN A 61 -5.50 20.43 4.43
CA GLN A 61 -6.77 20.13 3.78
C GLN A 61 -6.48 19.30 2.53
N GLU A 62 -6.48 17.98 2.66
CA GLU A 62 -7.02 17.17 1.58
C GLU A 62 -8.53 17.44 1.56
N ASP A 63 -8.98 18.25 0.61
CA ASP A 63 -10.39 18.69 0.50
C ASP A 63 -11.37 17.53 0.25
N LEU A 64 -10.89 16.29 0.11
CA LEU A 64 -11.63 15.12 -0.30
C LEU A 64 -11.30 13.91 0.60
N LEU A 65 -12.31 13.39 1.29
CA LEU A 65 -12.18 12.16 2.07
C LEU A 65 -12.27 10.93 1.14
N ARG A 66 -11.23 10.08 1.11
CA ARG A 66 -11.25 8.83 0.35
C ARG A 66 -12.10 7.76 1.04
N ILE A 67 -13.25 7.42 0.45
CA ILE A 67 -14.15 6.38 0.96
C ILE A 67 -14.02 5.11 0.09
N ASN A 68 -13.50 4.03 0.67
CA ASN A 68 -13.48 2.71 0.01
C ASN A 68 -14.62 1.85 0.59
N PHE A 69 -15.56 1.40 -0.24
CA PHE A 69 -16.66 0.54 0.19
C PHE A 69 -16.87 -0.62 -0.80
N ASN A 70 -17.34 -1.75 -0.27
CA ASN A 70 -17.73 -2.93 -1.05
C ASN A 70 -19.10 -3.41 -0.56
N VAL A 71 -20.14 -3.19 -1.37
CA VAL A 71 -21.53 -3.50 -1.02
C VAL A 71 -22.10 -4.41 -2.09
N SER A 72 -22.76 -5.50 -1.69
CA SER A 72 -23.40 -6.46 -2.58
C SER A 72 -24.93 -6.39 -2.42
N ILE A 73 -25.64 -6.24 -3.53
CA ILE A 73 -27.11 -6.12 -3.56
C ILE A 73 -27.64 -7.17 -4.54
N PRO A 74 -28.04 -8.37 -4.06
CA PRO A 74 -28.40 -9.48 -4.94
C PRO A 74 -29.79 -9.34 -5.57
N ALA A 75 -30.68 -8.56 -4.95
CA ALA A 75 -32.09 -8.45 -5.37
C ALA A 75 -32.36 -7.36 -6.43
N ILE A 76 -31.38 -6.54 -6.79
CA ILE A 76 -31.53 -5.40 -7.71
C ILE A 76 -30.37 -5.41 -8.71
N PRO A 77 -30.63 -5.32 -10.03
CA PRO A 77 -29.56 -5.28 -11.02
C PRO A 77 -28.80 -3.95 -11.00
N CYS A 78 -27.52 -3.97 -11.32
CA CYS A 78 -26.61 -2.81 -11.23
C CYS A 78 -27.05 -1.58 -12.05
N ARG A 79 -27.92 -1.75 -13.05
CA ARG A 79 -28.46 -0.65 -13.89
C ARG A 79 -29.43 0.26 -13.12
N HIS A 80 -30.10 -0.27 -12.10
CA HIS A 80 -31.10 0.47 -11.32
C HIS A 80 -30.55 1.06 -10.02
N LEU A 81 -29.25 0.88 -9.77
CA LEU A 81 -28.59 1.44 -8.60
C LEU A 81 -28.02 2.83 -8.94
N SER A 82 -28.36 3.84 -8.14
CA SER A 82 -27.63 5.11 -8.06
C SER A 82 -26.90 5.19 -6.73
N ILE A 83 -25.79 5.92 -6.71
CA ILE A 83 -25.05 6.22 -5.49
C ILE A 83 -25.07 7.72 -5.33
N ASP A 84 -25.63 8.15 -4.21
CA ASP A 84 -25.82 9.56 -3.88
C ASP A 84 -25.12 9.82 -2.54
N LEU A 85 -24.44 10.96 -2.42
CA LEU A 85 -23.70 11.36 -1.23
C LEU A 85 -24.35 12.61 -0.65
N SER A 86 -24.72 12.55 0.63
CA SER A 86 -25.27 13.67 1.37
C SER A 86 -24.34 13.96 2.54
N ASP A 87 -23.88 15.19 2.65
CA ASP A 87 -23.05 15.66 3.75
C ASP A 87 -23.90 16.37 4.83
N HIS A 88 -23.34 16.50 6.04
CA HIS A 88 -23.97 17.21 7.16
C HIS A 88 -24.18 18.71 6.88
N LEU A 89 -23.42 19.29 5.94
CA LEU A 89 -23.58 20.65 5.45
C LEU A 89 -24.74 20.80 4.45
N GLY A 90 -25.47 19.71 4.16
CA GLY A 90 -26.60 19.71 3.23
C GLY A 90 -26.21 19.69 1.76
N LEU A 91 -24.92 19.50 1.44
CA LEU A 91 -24.46 19.26 0.08
C LEU A 91 -24.90 17.86 -0.37
N GLN A 92 -25.52 17.79 -1.54
CA GLN A 92 -26.00 16.54 -2.15
C GLN A 92 -25.38 16.35 -3.52
N PHE A 93 -24.61 15.27 -3.66
CA PHE A 93 -24.08 14.82 -4.94
C PHE A 93 -24.88 13.60 -5.37
N THR A 94 -25.65 13.73 -6.46
CA THR A 94 -26.48 12.64 -6.99
C THR A 94 -25.82 12.01 -8.21
N ASN A 95 -26.01 10.69 -8.36
CA ASN A 95 -25.52 9.89 -9.48
C ASN A 95 -24.00 9.94 -9.67
N ILE A 96 -23.26 9.61 -8.61
CA ILE A 96 -21.80 9.51 -8.66
C ILE A 96 -21.41 8.26 -9.46
N THR A 97 -20.58 8.46 -10.49
CA THR A 97 -20.10 7.38 -11.38
C THR A 97 -18.57 7.25 -11.41
N ARG A 98 -17.84 8.23 -10.89
CA ARG A 98 -16.36 8.20 -10.84
C ARG A 98 -15.87 7.27 -9.74
N HIS A 99 -14.84 6.48 -10.06
CA HIS A 99 -14.16 5.54 -9.16
C HIS A 99 -15.07 4.47 -8.51
N ILE A 100 -16.18 4.11 -9.16
CA ILE A 100 -17.11 3.08 -8.69
C ILE A 100 -17.17 1.94 -9.71
N ARG A 101 -16.78 0.74 -9.29
CA ARG A 101 -16.89 -0.47 -10.12
C ARG A 101 -18.20 -1.20 -9.83
N ARG A 102 -19.04 -1.34 -10.85
CA ARG A 102 -20.27 -2.14 -10.79
C ARG A 102 -20.00 -3.52 -11.35
N ILE A 103 -20.10 -4.54 -10.52
CA ILE A 103 -19.91 -5.95 -10.88
C ILE A 103 -21.23 -6.69 -10.74
N SER A 104 -21.61 -7.44 -11.76
CA SER A 104 -22.77 -8.33 -11.65
C SER A 104 -22.41 -9.52 -10.76
N LEU A 105 -23.31 -9.92 -9.88
CA LEU A 105 -23.15 -11.06 -9.00
C LEU A 105 -24.12 -12.17 -9.43
N VAL A 106 -23.63 -13.40 -9.45
CA VAL A 106 -24.42 -14.61 -9.68
C VAL A 106 -24.43 -15.41 -8.39
N GLN A 107 -25.61 -15.85 -7.99
CA GLN A 107 -25.73 -16.79 -6.89
C GLN A 107 -25.48 -18.20 -7.42
N THR A 108 -24.43 -18.82 -6.91
CA THR A 108 -24.09 -20.23 -7.19
C THR A 108 -25.14 -21.13 -6.53
N PRO A 109 -25.41 -22.35 -7.05
CA PRO A 109 -26.31 -23.32 -6.40
C PRO A 109 -25.98 -23.58 -4.92
N ASP A 110 -24.71 -23.43 -4.53
CA ASP A 110 -24.23 -23.55 -3.15
C ASP A 110 -24.59 -22.34 -2.25
N GLY A 111 -25.36 -21.38 -2.77
CA GLY A 111 -25.77 -20.17 -2.05
C GLY A 111 -24.70 -19.07 -1.98
N THR A 112 -23.50 -19.31 -2.50
CA THR A 112 -22.41 -18.34 -2.53
C THR A 112 -22.59 -17.31 -3.64
N LEU A 113 -22.32 -16.04 -3.32
CA LEU A 113 -22.29 -14.96 -4.30
C LEU A 113 -20.94 -15.00 -5.02
N ALA A 114 -20.95 -15.42 -6.28
CA ALA A 114 -19.81 -15.29 -7.16
C ALA A 114 -19.97 -14.02 -8.01
N ARG A 115 -18.87 -13.39 -8.41
CA ARG A 115 -18.96 -12.45 -9.53
C ARG A 115 -19.44 -13.23 -10.74
N HIS A 116 -20.41 -12.69 -11.48
CA HIS A 116 -20.68 -13.18 -12.82
C HIS A 116 -19.33 -13.27 -13.50
N LYS A 117 -18.94 -14.46 -14.00
CA LYS A 117 -17.69 -14.60 -14.73
C LYS A 117 -17.77 -13.62 -15.89
N GLU A 118 -17.11 -12.48 -15.75
CA GLU A 118 -16.48 -11.84 -16.89
C GLU A 118 -15.60 -12.94 -17.48
N VAL A 119 -15.67 -13.12 -18.79
CA VAL A 119 -14.92 -14.17 -19.47
C VAL A 119 -13.43 -13.93 -19.19
N PHE A 120 -12.91 -14.53 -18.11
CA PHE A 120 -11.50 -14.54 -17.79
C PHE A 120 -10.86 -15.47 -18.81
N MET A 121 -10.29 -14.87 -19.84
CA MET A 121 -9.42 -15.55 -20.80
C MET A 121 -8.25 -16.15 -20.01
N ALA A 122 -8.30 -17.46 -19.81
CA ALA A 122 -7.10 -18.25 -19.56
C ALA A 122 -6.84 -19.09 -20.81
N GLU A 123 -5.59 -19.04 -21.26
CA GLU A 123 -4.97 -19.88 -22.28
C GLU A 123 -5.27 -19.56 -23.76
N ALA A 124 -5.39 -18.29 -24.07
CA ALA A 124 -4.85 -17.69 -25.29
C ALA A 124 -4.85 -16.18 -25.03
N VAL A 125 -3.78 -15.46 -25.41
CA VAL A 125 -3.82 -13.99 -25.43
C VAL A 125 -4.84 -13.61 -26.49
N ALA A 126 -6.11 -13.54 -26.09
CA ALA A 126 -7.13 -12.88 -26.88
C ALA A 126 -6.65 -11.45 -27.01
N ALA A 127 -6.43 -11.01 -28.25
CA ALA A 127 -6.23 -9.62 -28.58
C ALA A 127 -7.22 -8.78 -27.76
N TRP A 128 -6.69 -7.87 -26.95
CA TRP A 128 -7.49 -7.06 -26.05
C TRP A 128 -8.44 -6.23 -26.89
N GLY A 129 -9.74 -6.52 -26.78
CA GLY A 129 -10.78 -5.93 -27.62
C GLY A 129 -10.75 -6.44 -29.06
N ASN A 130 -11.86 -7.02 -29.52
CA ASN A 130 -12.13 -7.24 -30.95
C ASN A 130 -12.39 -5.90 -31.70
N VAL A 131 -11.74 -4.82 -31.27
CA VAL A 131 -11.69 -3.53 -31.95
C VAL A 131 -10.25 -3.41 -32.42
N GLY A 132 -10.00 -3.86 -33.65
CA GLY A 132 -8.78 -3.48 -34.35
C GLY A 132 -8.87 -1.98 -34.58
N HIS A 133 -8.27 -1.20 -33.68
CA HIS A 133 -8.03 0.21 -33.96
C HIS A 133 -6.86 0.22 -34.94
N ASP A 134 -7.19 0.17 -36.22
CA ASP A 134 -6.21 0.31 -37.28
C ASP A 134 -5.67 1.73 -37.20
N LEU A 135 -4.49 1.89 -36.60
CA LEU A 135 -3.75 3.15 -36.64
C LEU A 135 -3.68 3.61 -38.09
N HIS A 136 -4.33 4.73 -38.40
CA HIS A 136 -4.18 5.33 -39.71
C HIS A 136 -2.71 5.72 -39.88
N ALA A 137 -2.11 5.36 -41.02
CA ALA A 137 -0.69 5.59 -41.26
C ALA A 137 -0.33 7.08 -41.06
N GLY A 138 0.38 7.38 -39.97
CA GLY A 138 0.79 8.74 -39.59
C GLY A 138 0.13 9.32 -38.34
N GLU A 139 -0.83 8.62 -37.72
CA GLU A 139 -1.43 9.03 -36.45
C GLU A 139 -0.47 8.73 -35.28
N THR A 140 -0.13 9.76 -34.50
CA THR A 140 0.73 9.67 -33.32
C THR A 140 -0.10 10.02 -32.10
N ILE A 141 -0.09 9.13 -31.11
CA ILE A 141 -1.00 9.19 -29.97
C ILE A 141 -0.20 9.42 -28.69
N THR A 142 1.01 8.86 -28.62
CA THR A 142 1.94 9.12 -27.54
C THR A 142 2.68 10.46 -27.73
N PRO A 143 2.72 11.33 -26.70
CA PRO A 143 3.45 12.60 -26.78
C PRO A 143 4.96 12.36 -26.75
N LEU A 144 5.69 13.24 -27.43
CA LEU A 144 7.15 13.29 -27.37
C LEU A 144 7.59 14.04 -26.11
N LEU A 145 8.44 13.41 -25.30
CA LEU A 145 9.02 14.02 -24.10
C LEU A 145 10.39 14.61 -24.40
N ASP A 146 10.52 15.89 -24.08
CA ASP A 146 11.77 16.64 -24.12
C ASP A 146 12.29 16.84 -22.68
N THR A 147 13.54 17.30 -22.55
CA THR A 147 14.16 17.57 -21.24
C THR A 147 13.41 18.60 -20.40
N THR A 148 12.57 19.43 -21.02
CA THR A 148 11.78 20.46 -20.35
C THR A 148 10.37 19.97 -19.96
N THR A 149 9.81 18.99 -20.68
CA THR A 149 8.44 18.48 -20.45
C THR A 149 8.41 17.22 -19.60
N PHE A 150 9.54 16.53 -19.48
CA PHE A 150 9.65 15.26 -18.77
C PHE A 150 9.20 15.32 -17.31
N ASP A 151 9.72 16.30 -16.54
CA ASP A 151 9.44 16.41 -15.09
C ASP A 151 7.97 16.76 -14.80
N GLU A 152 7.37 17.60 -15.64
CA GLU A 152 5.93 17.92 -15.57
C GLU A 152 5.08 16.68 -15.87
N TYR A 153 5.49 15.87 -16.86
CA TYR A 153 4.75 14.68 -17.24
C TYR A 153 4.82 13.57 -16.17
N MET A 154 5.96 13.45 -15.49
CA MET A 154 6.20 12.49 -14.40
C MET A 154 5.42 12.83 -13.12
N THR A 155 5.14 14.12 -12.88
CA THR A 155 4.38 14.56 -11.70
C THR A 155 2.87 14.47 -11.91
N LYS A 156 2.40 14.43 -13.17
CA LYS A 156 0.99 14.41 -13.53
C LYS A 156 0.32 13.04 -13.38
N TYR A 157 1.04 11.95 -13.60
CA TYR A 157 0.49 10.59 -13.62
C TYR A 157 1.23 9.68 -12.64
N ASP A 158 0.53 8.72 -12.03
CA ASP A 158 1.10 7.75 -11.09
C ASP A 158 2.11 6.81 -11.75
N LEU A 159 1.87 6.46 -13.02
CA LEU A 159 2.73 5.55 -13.79
C LEU A 159 2.85 6.03 -15.23
N VAL A 160 4.07 6.39 -15.63
CA VAL A 160 4.39 6.76 -17.01
C VAL A 160 5.27 5.69 -17.62
N LEU A 161 4.80 5.07 -18.70
CA LEU A 161 5.62 4.17 -19.52
C LEU A 161 6.30 5.00 -20.62
N VAL A 162 7.62 5.08 -20.60
CA VAL A 162 8.40 5.85 -21.58
C VAL A 162 9.15 4.91 -22.51
N ASN A 163 8.93 5.06 -23.82
CA ASN A 163 9.66 4.35 -24.86
C ASN A 163 10.89 5.15 -25.29
N TYR A 164 12.04 4.88 -24.68
CA TYR A 164 13.32 5.44 -25.14
C TYR A 164 13.75 4.77 -26.45
N TYR A 165 13.68 5.51 -27.56
CA TYR A 165 13.88 4.96 -28.89
C TYR A 165 14.91 5.74 -29.71
N ALA A 166 15.42 5.11 -30.78
CA ALA A 166 16.27 5.77 -31.77
C ALA A 166 15.62 5.68 -33.15
N PRO A 167 15.49 6.79 -33.90
CA PRO A 167 14.76 6.80 -35.17
C PRO A 167 15.42 5.96 -36.26
N TRP A 168 16.71 5.66 -36.13
CA TRP A 168 17.49 4.85 -37.08
C TRP A 168 17.57 3.37 -36.72
N CYS A 169 17.08 2.97 -35.55
CA CYS A 169 17.17 1.59 -35.08
C CYS A 169 15.99 0.76 -35.62
N PRO A 170 16.23 -0.37 -36.31
CA PRO A 170 15.16 -1.20 -36.88
C PRO A 170 14.25 -1.80 -35.80
N TYR A 171 14.79 -2.14 -34.62
CA TYR A 171 13.99 -2.69 -33.52
C TYR A 171 13.04 -1.64 -32.92
N SER A 172 13.50 -0.39 -32.79
CA SER A 172 12.65 0.73 -32.34
C SER A 172 11.54 1.02 -33.33
N GLN A 173 11.84 1.00 -34.64
CA GLN A 173 10.83 1.18 -35.69
C GLN A 173 9.78 0.06 -35.69
N ALA A 174 10.20 -1.18 -35.41
CA ALA A 174 9.29 -2.32 -35.31
C ALA A 174 8.36 -2.25 -34.08
N LEU A 175 8.83 -1.68 -32.96
CA LEU A 175 8.04 -1.52 -31.74
C LEU A 175 7.01 -0.38 -31.85
N LEU A 176 7.34 0.69 -32.56
CA LEU A 176 6.51 1.90 -32.66
C LEU A 176 5.02 1.64 -32.98
N PRO A 177 4.63 0.86 -34.00
CA PRO A 177 3.22 0.63 -34.29
C PRO A 177 2.50 -0.14 -33.17
N VAL A 178 3.19 -1.06 -32.48
CA VAL A 178 2.62 -1.81 -31.35
C VAL A 178 2.47 -0.90 -30.13
N TRP A 179 3.42 0.00 -29.92
CA TRP A 179 3.40 0.98 -28.83
C TRP A 179 2.21 1.94 -28.95
N GLU A 180 2.02 2.54 -30.12
CA GLU A 180 0.90 3.46 -30.39
C GLU A 180 -0.46 2.73 -30.31
N ALA A 181 -0.53 1.48 -30.77
CA ALA A 181 -1.76 0.68 -30.67
C ALA A 181 -2.11 0.35 -29.22
N THR A 182 -1.09 0.10 -28.39
CA THR A 182 -1.29 -0.15 -26.96
C THR A 182 -1.73 1.14 -26.23
N ALA A 183 -1.18 2.29 -26.62
CA ALA A 183 -1.56 3.58 -26.06
C ALA A 183 -3.03 3.93 -26.32
N LEU A 184 -3.57 3.57 -27.49
CA LEU A 184 -5.01 3.66 -27.79
C LEU A 184 -5.86 2.83 -26.84
N GLN A 185 -5.52 1.55 -26.70
CA GLN A 185 -6.26 0.63 -25.84
C GLN A 185 -6.25 1.09 -24.38
N LEU A 186 -5.19 1.74 -23.93
CA LEU A 186 -5.12 2.31 -22.59
C LEU A 186 -6.15 3.44 -22.39
N GLN A 187 -6.43 4.24 -23.41
CA GLN A 187 -7.44 5.32 -23.35
C GLN A 187 -8.87 4.79 -23.28
N ASP A 188 -9.16 3.63 -23.87
CA ASP A 188 -10.48 2.98 -23.80
C ASP A 188 -10.88 2.54 -22.38
N HIS A 189 -9.91 2.49 -21.45
CA HIS A 189 -10.13 2.17 -20.06
C HIS A 189 -9.98 3.41 -19.16
N PRO A 190 -11.06 4.19 -18.93
CA PRO A 190 -11.00 5.44 -18.17
C PRO A 190 -10.57 5.26 -16.70
N GLU A 191 -10.64 4.03 -16.16
CA GLU A 191 -10.13 3.69 -14.82
C GLU A 191 -8.59 3.77 -14.73
N TYR A 192 -7.89 3.46 -15.83
CA TYR A 192 -6.43 3.45 -15.88
C TYR A 192 -5.87 4.67 -16.58
N ALA A 193 -6.56 5.24 -17.57
CA ALA A 193 -6.10 6.37 -18.36
C ALA A 193 -5.82 7.66 -17.54
N GLU A 194 -6.45 7.81 -16.37
CA GLU A 194 -6.21 8.96 -15.48
C GLU A 194 -4.91 8.81 -14.66
N ARG A 195 -4.44 7.58 -14.44
CA ARG A 195 -3.28 7.28 -13.57
C ARG A 195 -2.08 6.75 -14.33
N VAL A 196 -2.32 6.10 -15.47
CA VAL A 196 -1.32 5.43 -16.30
C VAL A 196 -1.33 6.04 -17.68
N THR A 197 -0.16 6.41 -18.19
CA THR A 197 -0.01 6.96 -19.54
C THR A 197 1.24 6.40 -20.23
N MET A 198 1.23 6.44 -21.57
CA MET A 198 2.35 6.04 -22.42
C MET A 198 2.92 7.24 -23.16
N ALA A 199 4.24 7.33 -23.22
CA ALA A 199 4.97 8.42 -23.82
C ALA A 199 6.22 7.93 -24.55
N ARG A 200 6.83 8.78 -25.40
CA ARG A 200 8.03 8.44 -26.17
C ARG A 200 9.04 9.57 -26.24
#